data_AF-A0A523I2B0-F1
#
_entry.id   AF-A0A523I2B0-F1
#
_cell.length_a   1.000
_cell.length_b   1.000
_cell.length_c   1.000
_cell.angle_alpha   90.00
_cell.angle_beta   90.00
_cell.angle_gamma   90.00
#
_symmetry.space_group_name_H-M   'P 1'
#
loop_
_entity.id
_entity.type
_entity.pdbx_description
1 polymer ?
#
loop_
_entity_poly.entity_id
_entity_poly.type
_entity_poly.pdbx_seq_one_letter_code
_entity_poly.pdbx_strand_id
1 'polypeptide(L)'
;METKQQLKNFLLFATAVLCLNIFSCDIIGDSTGVTEPSETDVDAAKVKVQEANDALGDAVRNARLLDIDDIEDLDDVTGFKLARDLYAEAFLLDPNNLDANLGYAVTQIVLIKDDGEIRRLRDEWIDFVENSDVTGPEISLFKISPLIDAGDLSLNEHKFTSTLYQSSRLILQDPPLASEMQAAIRDIMLPSFEIAIDRMNTITESDSAEEYIFIVTSEMQGSEVDVQEDPVELDLTDFKAFYASLLSARAVFRIFLAYDLDVTSYDSSGFVEALQQNSDFFTLTDASEVNRARADLTKAANLVLEGITFLRNETDNQDDDLITVDPGEEDELNEIETTVTDFLDALNGEVTLTKDFDFDENTPDVALTISLRNFFETPPTNPKQLLPSYTIQPDSLEGDEFVWTAQSVDAWVFPDPTFNGLLPDMTDTLLKEIFAITYVPGDIDLTIDLENPLNPEYSWNDSPVYRLQVQNLSTFQTVWQIHGNNFDNTIFSPVTHGTLPANSIQTNLTEPTLTPGQLYRIWIERDGNGPFGGYETEVRDFRPQ
;
A
#
# COMPACT_ATOMS: atom_id res chain seq x y z
N MET A 1 -9.72 31.83 -11.94
CA MET A 1 -9.20 30.73 -12.79
C MET A 1 -7.93 30.17 -12.17
N GLU A 2 -6.78 30.88 -12.18
CA GLU A 2 -5.59 30.45 -11.41
C GLU A 2 -5.91 30.26 -9.92
N THR A 3 -6.56 31.22 -9.24
CA THR A 3 -6.89 31.10 -7.81
C THR A 3 -7.86 29.94 -7.50
N LYS A 4 -8.96 29.80 -8.25
CA LYS A 4 -9.85 28.61 -8.12
C LYS A 4 -9.09 27.29 -8.37
N GLN A 5 -8.15 27.26 -9.32
CA GLN A 5 -7.28 26.08 -9.51
C GLN A 5 -6.32 25.90 -8.33
N GLN A 6 -5.77 26.96 -7.74
CA GLN A 6 -4.88 26.89 -6.58
C GLN A 6 -5.61 26.44 -5.32
N LEU A 7 -6.88 26.81 -5.13
CA LEU A 7 -7.68 26.34 -3.99
C LEU A 7 -8.27 24.93 -4.21
N LYS A 8 -8.78 24.63 -5.41
CA LYS A 8 -9.19 23.26 -5.77
C LYS A 8 -7.97 22.33 -5.73
N ASN A 9 -6.77 22.81 -6.09
CA ASN A 9 -5.51 22.13 -5.82
C ASN A 9 -5.19 22.05 -4.32
N PHE A 10 -5.33 23.12 -3.52
CA PHE A 10 -5.07 23.11 -2.07
C PHE A 10 -5.96 22.10 -1.33
N LEU A 11 -7.19 21.85 -1.81
CA LEU A 11 -8.11 20.92 -1.16
C LEU A 11 -8.16 19.52 -1.78
N LEU A 12 -7.86 19.36 -3.07
CA LEU A 12 -7.38 18.06 -3.57
C LEU A 12 -6.07 17.69 -2.88
N PHE A 13 -5.20 18.65 -2.56
CA PHE A 13 -3.96 18.45 -1.80
C PHE A 13 -4.28 18.14 -0.34
N ALA A 14 -5.17 18.86 0.35
CA ALA A 14 -5.56 18.50 1.72
C ALA A 14 -6.17 17.09 1.77
N THR A 15 -7.03 16.74 0.82
CA THR A 15 -7.68 15.42 0.73
C THR A 15 -6.71 14.31 0.30
N ALA A 16 -5.79 14.58 -0.64
CA ALA A 16 -4.75 13.64 -1.07
C ALA A 16 -3.55 13.59 -0.11
N VAL A 17 -3.34 14.58 0.75
CA VAL A 17 -2.37 14.48 1.86
C VAL A 17 -3.00 13.61 2.96
N LEU A 18 -4.27 13.83 3.29
CA LEU A 18 -5.05 12.94 4.17
C LEU A 18 -5.11 11.49 3.69
N CYS A 19 -5.17 11.25 2.37
CA CYS A 19 -5.34 9.91 1.79
C CYS A 19 -4.10 9.28 1.14
N LEU A 20 -3.05 10.03 0.81
CA LEU A 20 -1.84 9.54 0.10
C LEU A 20 -0.49 10.05 0.66
N ASN A 21 -0.46 11.03 1.58
CA ASN A 21 0.79 11.49 2.23
C ASN A 21 0.65 11.59 3.76
N ILE A 22 0.36 10.46 4.39
CA ILE A 22 0.58 10.28 5.83
C ILE A 22 2.11 10.25 6.05
N PHE A 23 2.73 11.42 6.33
CA PHE A 23 3.96 11.67 7.17
C PHE A 23 4.56 13.08 6.92
N SER A 24 4.24 14.11 7.74
CA SER A 24 4.94 15.43 7.73
C SER A 24 4.54 16.44 8.85
N CYS A 25 5.43 16.85 9.81
CA CYS A 25 5.47 18.10 10.71
C CYS A 25 5.47 18.03 12.29
N ASP A 26 5.44 19.17 13.04
CA ASP A 26 5.77 19.41 14.50
C ASP A 26 5.04 20.69 15.13
N ILE A 27 4.54 20.95 16.39
CA ILE A 27 4.66 20.52 17.84
C ILE A 27 3.28 20.46 18.64
N ILE A 28 2.77 19.33 19.18
CA ILE A 28 1.71 19.23 20.26
C ILE A 28 2.30 18.93 21.67
N GLY A 29 1.60 19.35 22.75
CA GLY A 29 1.91 18.94 24.13
C GLY A 29 0.67 18.80 25.03
N ASP A 30 0.83 18.04 26.12
CA ASP A 30 -0.19 17.61 27.10
C ASP A 30 -1.13 18.73 27.62
N SER A 31 -2.44 18.47 27.54
CA SER A 31 -3.52 19.33 28.05
C SER A 31 -4.55 18.56 28.92
N THR A 32 -4.13 17.48 29.60
CA THR A 32 -4.99 16.61 30.43
C THR A 32 -5.51 17.25 31.72
N GLY A 33 -6.34 18.31 31.63
CA GLY A 33 -6.75 19.05 32.83
C GLY A 33 -7.82 20.15 32.71
N VAL A 34 -8.78 20.07 31.80
CA VAL A 34 -9.92 21.01 31.78
C VAL A 34 -11.17 20.38 32.39
N THR A 35 -11.76 21.05 33.39
CA THR A 35 -13.08 20.71 33.95
C THR A 35 -14.17 21.50 33.24
N GLU A 36 -15.26 20.83 32.83
CA GLU A 36 -16.43 21.46 32.19
C GLU A 36 -16.91 22.74 32.92
N PRO A 37 -17.09 23.87 32.22
CA PRO A 37 -17.73 25.04 32.78
C PRO A 37 -19.24 24.78 33.01
N SER A 38 -19.77 25.34 34.10
CA SER A 38 -21.12 24.99 34.59
C SER A 38 -22.29 25.70 33.90
N GLU A 39 -22.03 26.68 33.04
CA GLU A 39 -23.02 27.44 32.26
C GLU A 39 -22.44 27.77 30.88
N THR A 40 -23.25 27.64 29.82
CA THR A 40 -22.87 27.94 28.43
C THR A 40 -22.78 29.44 28.19
N ASP A 41 -21.69 29.93 27.60
CA ASP A 41 -21.46 31.35 27.27
C ASP A 41 -21.25 31.55 25.76
N VAL A 42 -22.37 31.62 25.04
CA VAL A 42 -22.44 31.75 23.58
C VAL A 42 -21.77 33.03 23.07
N ASP A 43 -21.82 34.13 23.83
CA ASP A 43 -21.21 35.40 23.42
C ASP A 43 -19.70 35.37 23.62
N ALA A 44 -19.21 34.75 24.70
CA ALA A 44 -17.76 34.52 24.88
C ALA A 44 -17.20 33.52 23.85
N ALA A 45 -17.94 32.46 23.53
CA ALA A 45 -17.56 31.49 22.50
C ALA A 45 -17.37 32.15 21.13
N LYS A 46 -18.27 33.07 20.74
CA LYS A 46 -18.16 33.82 19.47
C LYS A 46 -16.95 34.77 19.43
N VAL A 47 -16.62 35.41 20.55
CA VAL A 47 -15.38 36.20 20.64
C VAL A 47 -14.16 35.29 20.47
N LYS A 48 -14.17 34.08 21.05
CA LYS A 48 -13.08 33.11 20.91
C LYS A 48 -12.94 32.53 19.51
N VAL A 49 -14.05 32.28 18.79
CA VAL A 49 -14.05 31.96 17.37
C VAL A 49 -13.39 33.08 16.55
N GLN A 50 -13.70 34.35 16.80
CA GLN A 50 -13.03 35.45 16.08
C GLN A 50 -11.53 35.53 16.40
N GLU A 51 -11.13 35.38 17.68
CA GLU A 51 -9.72 35.32 18.06
C GLU A 51 -8.99 34.15 17.37
N ALA A 52 -9.64 32.99 17.21
CA ALA A 52 -9.10 31.83 16.51
C ALA A 52 -9.00 32.04 14.99
N ASN A 53 -10.04 32.63 14.38
CA ASN A 53 -10.08 33.00 12.96
C ASN A 53 -8.95 33.98 12.60
N ASP A 54 -8.76 35.03 13.42
CA ASP A 54 -7.69 36.01 13.25
C ASP A 54 -6.30 35.32 13.35
N ALA A 55 -6.12 34.42 14.32
CA ALA A 55 -4.88 33.66 14.51
C ALA A 55 -4.61 32.67 13.36
N LEU A 56 -5.65 32.08 12.77
CA LEU A 56 -5.55 31.17 11.63
C LEU A 56 -5.15 31.91 10.35
N GLY A 57 -5.78 33.05 10.06
CA GLY A 57 -5.38 33.90 8.92
C GLY A 57 -3.96 34.45 9.06
N ASP A 58 -3.55 34.84 10.28
CA ASP A 58 -2.16 35.18 10.56
C ASP A 58 -1.20 33.99 10.34
N ALA A 59 -1.61 32.76 10.65
CA ALA A 59 -0.82 31.56 10.39
C ALA A 59 -0.65 31.29 8.89
N VAL A 60 -1.75 31.20 8.13
CA VAL A 60 -1.74 30.92 6.68
C VAL A 60 -0.98 32.00 5.92
N ARG A 61 -1.17 33.28 6.27
CA ARG A 61 -0.42 34.40 5.67
C ARG A 61 1.08 34.32 5.99
N ASN A 62 1.47 33.93 7.20
CA ASN A 62 2.88 33.76 7.55
C ASN A 62 3.52 32.57 6.79
N ALA A 63 2.78 31.48 6.57
CA ALA A 63 3.25 30.36 5.74
C ALA A 63 3.49 30.82 4.29
N ARG A 64 2.50 31.49 3.68
CA ARG A 64 2.57 32.04 2.32
C ARG A 64 3.70 33.06 2.14
N LEU A 65 4.02 33.84 3.18
CA LEU A 65 5.13 34.83 3.18
C LEU A 65 6.53 34.21 3.35
N LEU A 66 6.63 32.95 3.75
CA LEU A 66 7.90 32.23 3.88
C LEU A 66 8.30 31.51 2.57
N ASP A 67 7.48 31.58 1.51
CA ASP A 67 7.66 30.84 0.24
C ASP A 67 7.65 29.31 0.48
N ILE A 68 6.79 28.86 1.42
CA ILE A 68 6.60 27.46 1.78
C ILE A 68 5.83 26.75 0.65
N ASP A 69 6.58 26.22 -0.32
CA ASP A 69 6.08 25.40 -1.42
C ASP A 69 5.65 23.99 -0.95
N ASP A 70 6.33 23.42 0.06
CA ASP A 70 6.08 22.07 0.60
C ASP A 70 5.55 22.10 2.04
N ILE A 71 4.68 21.14 2.39
CA ILE A 71 3.96 21.13 3.68
C ILE A 71 4.87 20.98 4.91
N GLU A 72 6.15 20.63 4.68
CA GLU A 72 7.17 20.28 5.67
C GLU A 72 7.79 21.49 6.39
N ASP A 73 7.90 22.66 5.73
CA ASP A 73 8.44 23.89 6.34
C ASP A 73 7.42 24.62 7.26
N LEU A 74 6.19 24.10 7.40
CA LEU A 74 5.15 24.67 8.28
C LEU A 74 5.53 24.65 9.77
N ASP A 75 6.58 23.93 10.17
CA ASP A 75 7.03 23.77 11.56
C ASP A 75 7.45 25.11 12.23
N ASP A 76 7.80 26.14 11.45
CA ASP A 76 8.06 27.51 11.95
C ASP A 76 6.77 28.32 12.19
N VAL A 77 5.60 27.86 11.73
CA VAL A 77 4.34 28.62 11.67
C VAL A 77 3.48 28.43 12.94
N THR A 78 3.99 28.95 14.05
CA THR A 78 3.39 28.87 15.40
C THR A 78 1.91 29.30 15.56
N GLY A 79 1.30 29.92 14.55
CA GLY A 79 -0.09 30.43 14.60
C GLY A 79 -1.17 29.35 14.61
N PHE A 80 -0.98 28.21 13.94
CA PHE A 80 -2.01 27.15 13.86
C PHE A 80 -2.35 26.59 15.25
N LYS A 81 -1.35 26.41 16.11
CA LYS A 81 -1.51 25.97 17.50
C LYS A 81 -2.32 26.96 18.36
N LEU A 82 -2.09 28.26 18.16
CA LEU A 82 -2.85 29.31 18.83
C LEU A 82 -4.32 29.30 18.36
N ALA A 83 -4.56 29.16 17.05
CA ALA A 83 -5.92 29.04 16.51
C ALA A 83 -6.66 27.83 17.11
N ARG A 84 -6.03 26.64 17.15
CA ARG A 84 -6.59 25.46 17.81
C ARG A 84 -6.97 25.72 19.26
N ASP A 85 -6.06 26.26 20.06
CA ASP A 85 -6.30 26.48 21.49
C ASP A 85 -7.46 27.46 21.72
N LEU A 86 -7.63 28.45 20.83
CA LEU A 86 -8.76 29.39 20.86
C LEU A 86 -10.09 28.76 20.39
N TYR A 87 -10.07 27.88 19.38
CA TYR A 87 -11.26 27.09 19.01
C TYR A 87 -11.65 26.09 20.11
N ALA A 88 -10.68 25.47 20.78
CA ALA A 88 -10.92 24.59 21.92
C ALA A 88 -11.50 25.36 23.13
N GLU A 89 -10.99 26.57 23.42
CA GLU A 89 -11.60 27.49 24.40
C GLU A 89 -13.03 27.88 24.00
N ALA A 90 -13.31 28.14 22.71
CA ALA A 90 -14.65 28.44 22.23
C ALA A 90 -15.61 27.25 22.39
N PHE A 91 -15.18 26.05 22.02
CA PHE A 91 -15.94 24.81 22.18
C PHE A 91 -16.26 24.50 23.65
N LEU A 92 -15.33 24.78 24.56
CA LEU A 92 -15.58 24.63 26.00
C LEU A 92 -16.62 25.62 26.53
N LEU A 93 -16.72 26.82 25.95
CA LEU A 93 -17.71 27.85 26.32
C LEU A 93 -19.10 27.57 25.71
N ASP A 94 -19.15 27.06 24.47
CA ASP A 94 -20.37 26.58 23.82
C ASP A 94 -20.09 25.35 22.93
N PRO A 95 -20.36 24.13 23.43
CA PRO A 95 -20.12 22.90 22.68
C PRO A 95 -20.93 22.77 21.38
N ASN A 96 -22.00 23.56 21.20
CA ASN A 96 -22.84 23.56 20.01
C ASN A 96 -22.46 24.66 19.00
N ASN A 97 -21.43 25.45 19.29
CA ASN A 97 -20.92 26.47 18.37
C ASN A 97 -20.23 25.77 17.19
N LEU A 98 -20.85 25.84 16.01
CA LEU A 98 -20.42 25.06 14.84
C LEU A 98 -19.06 25.53 14.29
N ASP A 99 -18.77 26.84 14.34
CA ASP A 99 -17.46 27.40 13.96
C ASP A 99 -16.34 26.87 14.87
N ALA A 100 -16.60 26.80 16.18
CA ALA A 100 -15.66 26.24 17.15
C ALA A 100 -15.45 24.74 16.95
N ASN A 101 -16.50 24.01 16.56
CA ASN A 101 -16.40 22.59 16.19
C ASN A 101 -15.54 22.40 14.93
N LEU A 102 -15.81 23.16 13.86
CA LEU A 102 -15.12 23.04 12.58
C LEU A 102 -13.65 23.45 12.70
N GLY A 103 -13.40 24.63 13.28
CA GLY A 103 -12.06 25.15 13.49
C GLY A 103 -11.22 24.24 14.37
N TYR A 104 -11.79 23.68 15.44
CA TYR A 104 -11.08 22.70 16.28
C TYR A 104 -10.84 21.37 15.53
N ALA A 105 -11.80 20.87 14.75
CA ALA A 105 -11.62 19.66 13.94
C ALA A 105 -10.47 19.81 12.93
N VAL A 106 -10.51 20.85 12.10
CA VAL A 106 -9.48 21.11 11.08
C VAL A 106 -8.13 21.35 11.73
N THR A 107 -8.04 22.24 12.72
CA THR A 107 -6.75 22.53 13.36
C THR A 107 -6.20 21.36 14.17
N GLN A 108 -7.02 20.52 14.80
CA GLN A 108 -6.51 19.31 15.47
C GLN A 108 -5.86 18.33 14.49
N ILE A 109 -6.38 18.19 13.27
CA ILE A 109 -5.82 17.32 12.22
C ILE A 109 -4.57 17.94 11.58
N VAL A 110 -4.61 19.25 11.28
CA VAL A 110 -3.42 20.02 10.84
C VAL A 110 -2.31 20.00 11.90
N LEU A 111 -2.65 19.70 13.16
CA LEU A 111 -1.73 19.50 14.27
C LEU A 111 -1.69 18.02 14.74
N ILE A 112 -1.99 17.02 13.90
CA ILE A 112 -1.66 15.60 14.22
C ILE A 112 -0.19 15.34 13.95
N LYS A 113 0.23 15.79 12.77
CA LYS A 113 1.63 15.82 12.37
C LYS A 113 2.49 16.29 13.52
N ASP A 114 2.03 17.38 14.14
CA ASP A 114 2.70 18.14 15.18
C ASP A 114 3.25 17.34 16.37
N ASP A 115 2.84 16.11 16.70
CA ASP A 115 3.47 15.47 17.86
C ASP A 115 4.98 15.20 17.65
N GLY A 116 5.79 15.52 18.65
CA GLY A 116 7.25 15.39 18.56
C GLY A 116 7.75 13.97 18.31
N GLU A 117 6.95 12.94 18.63
CA GLU A 117 7.22 11.54 18.26
C GLU A 117 6.84 11.24 16.81
N ILE A 118 5.78 11.86 16.28
CA ILE A 118 5.39 11.76 14.87
C ILE A 118 6.45 12.43 13.98
N ARG A 119 6.98 13.60 14.38
CA ARG A 119 8.20 14.15 13.77
C ARG A 119 9.33 13.13 13.82
N ARG A 120 9.67 12.59 15.00
CA ARG A 120 10.86 11.73 15.15
C ARG A 120 10.80 10.57 14.15
N LEU A 121 9.66 9.90 14.09
CA LEU A 121 9.43 8.78 13.18
C LEU A 121 9.43 9.26 11.71
N ARG A 122 8.82 10.41 11.37
CA ARG A 122 8.94 11.02 10.03
C ARG A 122 10.41 11.22 9.66
N ASP A 123 11.15 11.97 10.47
CA ASP A 123 12.53 12.39 10.19
C ASP A 123 13.40 11.15 9.98
N GLU A 124 13.28 10.14 10.84
CA GLU A 124 13.99 8.87 10.72
C GLU A 124 13.58 8.05 9.48
N TRP A 125 12.29 8.08 9.07
CA TRP A 125 11.83 7.44 7.82
C TRP A 125 12.25 8.21 6.55
N ILE A 126 12.30 9.54 6.59
CA ILE A 126 12.79 10.38 5.47
C ILE A 126 14.31 10.23 5.33
N ASP A 127 15.08 10.39 6.41
CA ASP A 127 16.53 10.13 6.42
C ASP A 127 16.82 8.72 5.90
N PHE A 128 16.03 7.71 6.32
CA PHE A 128 16.14 6.35 5.81
C PHE A 128 15.88 6.28 4.29
N VAL A 129 14.78 6.83 3.77
CA VAL A 129 14.47 6.78 2.33
C VAL A 129 15.53 7.52 1.51
N GLU A 130 15.90 8.75 1.88
CA GLU A 130 16.85 9.58 1.15
C GLU A 130 18.29 9.03 1.16
N ASN A 131 18.74 8.47 2.28
CA ASN A 131 20.09 7.90 2.39
C ASN A 131 20.16 6.44 1.90
N SER A 132 19.06 5.87 1.39
CA SER A 132 19.04 4.52 0.85
C SER A 132 19.54 4.42 -0.60
N ASP A 133 20.44 3.47 -0.84
CA ASP A 133 20.91 3.07 -2.19
C ASP A 133 19.83 2.24 -2.95
N VAL A 134 18.55 2.51 -2.67
CA VAL A 134 17.38 1.81 -3.22
C VAL A 134 16.91 2.55 -4.47
N THR A 135 17.77 2.53 -5.48
CA THR A 135 17.46 2.99 -6.85
C THR A 135 16.54 1.99 -7.56
N GLY A 136 15.27 1.99 -7.16
CA GLY A 136 14.18 1.19 -7.74
C GLY A 136 12.91 2.01 -7.94
N PRO A 137 11.84 1.42 -8.51
CA PRO A 137 10.55 2.09 -8.62
C PRO A 137 9.99 2.33 -7.21
N GLU A 138 9.86 3.62 -6.86
CA GLU A 138 9.19 4.20 -5.67
C GLU A 138 8.97 3.24 -4.49
N ILE A 139 9.87 3.29 -3.49
CA ILE A 139 9.65 2.60 -2.20
C ILE A 139 8.33 3.12 -1.63
N SER A 140 7.32 2.26 -1.62
CA SER A 140 6.00 2.67 -1.22
C SER A 140 5.35 1.58 -0.38
N LEU A 141 5.95 1.39 0.79
CA LEU A 141 5.39 0.66 1.93
C LEU A 141 3.94 1.06 2.23
N PHE A 142 3.58 2.30 1.88
CA PHE A 142 2.26 2.89 2.09
C PHE A 142 1.42 3.02 0.80
N LYS A 143 1.89 2.52 -0.35
CA LYS A 143 1.00 2.05 -1.45
C LYS A 143 0.38 0.69 -1.10
N ILE A 144 -0.08 0.57 0.14
CA ILE A 144 -1.29 -0.19 0.49
C ILE A 144 -2.51 0.60 -0.05
N SER A 145 -2.49 0.91 -1.35
CA SER A 145 -3.73 1.06 -2.12
C SER A 145 -4.43 -0.28 -1.95
N PRO A 146 -5.59 -0.34 -1.28
CA PRO A 146 -5.83 -1.38 -0.26
C PRO A 146 -6.14 -2.77 -0.84
N LEU A 147 -5.10 -3.46 -1.34
CA LEU A 147 -5.16 -4.68 -2.16
C LEU A 147 -6.00 -4.53 -3.45
N ILE A 148 -6.38 -3.30 -3.76
CA ILE A 148 -7.38 -2.92 -4.77
C ILE A 148 -6.83 -1.65 -5.46
N ASP A 149 -6.47 -1.78 -6.72
CA ASP A 149 -6.61 -0.68 -7.67
C ASP A 149 -8.05 -0.75 -8.18
N ALA A 150 -8.79 0.36 -8.17
CA ALA A 150 -10.20 0.37 -8.51
C ALA A 150 -10.47 -0.05 -9.96
N GLY A 151 -9.49 0.16 -10.87
CA GLY A 151 -9.51 -0.40 -12.22
C GLY A 151 -9.04 -1.85 -12.29
N ASP A 152 -8.01 -2.22 -11.53
CA ASP A 152 -7.33 -3.52 -11.61
C ASP A 152 -7.00 -4.17 -10.26
N LEU A 153 -7.98 -4.92 -9.72
CA LEU A 153 -7.79 -5.94 -8.68
C LEU A 153 -6.89 -7.10 -9.12
N SER A 154 -5.62 -6.80 -9.35
CA SER A 154 -4.56 -7.76 -9.68
C SER A 154 -3.65 -7.96 -8.47
N LEU A 155 -3.69 -9.16 -7.89
CA LEU A 155 -2.65 -9.66 -6.97
C LEU A 155 -1.38 -9.99 -7.78
N ASN A 156 -0.77 -8.94 -8.31
CA ASN A 156 0.42 -9.05 -9.15
C ASN A 156 1.58 -9.60 -8.29
N GLU A 157 1.98 -10.85 -8.55
CA GLU A 157 3.03 -11.53 -7.79
C GLU A 157 4.36 -10.78 -7.83
N HIS A 158 4.71 -10.16 -8.97
CA HIS A 158 5.88 -9.28 -9.05
C HIS A 158 5.72 -8.04 -8.14
N LYS A 159 4.54 -7.44 -7.96
CA LYS A 159 4.35 -6.39 -6.94
C LYS A 159 4.55 -6.95 -5.53
N PHE A 160 3.94 -8.08 -5.17
CA PHE A 160 4.08 -8.65 -3.82
C PHE A 160 5.52 -9.07 -3.50
N THR A 161 6.16 -9.83 -4.39
CA THR A 161 7.56 -10.26 -4.25
C THR A 161 8.54 -9.10 -4.37
N SER A 162 8.31 -8.10 -5.23
CA SER A 162 9.17 -6.89 -5.24
C SER A 162 8.97 -6.01 -4.01
N THR A 163 7.78 -5.93 -3.41
CA THR A 163 7.57 -5.27 -2.12
C THR A 163 8.29 -6.03 -1.00
N LEU A 164 8.23 -7.36 -0.98
CA LEU A 164 9.03 -8.17 -0.03
C LEU A 164 10.54 -8.01 -0.26
N TYR A 165 11.01 -8.06 -1.51
CA TYR A 165 12.43 -7.88 -1.85
C TYR A 165 12.94 -6.46 -1.56
N GLN A 166 12.13 -5.43 -1.82
CA GLN A 166 12.44 -4.06 -1.42
C GLN A 166 12.42 -3.95 0.12
N SER A 167 11.48 -4.61 0.82
CA SER A 167 11.48 -4.70 2.29
C SER A 167 12.77 -5.36 2.83
N SER A 168 13.27 -6.39 2.15
CA SER A 168 14.55 -7.04 2.45
C SER A 168 15.77 -6.29 1.91
N ARG A 169 15.59 -5.10 1.30
CA ARG A 169 16.67 -4.12 1.07
C ARG A 169 16.68 -2.98 2.09
N LEU A 170 15.54 -2.66 2.72
CA LEU A 170 15.48 -1.75 3.89
C LEU A 170 16.34 -2.28 5.04
N ILE A 171 16.47 -3.61 5.12
CA ILE A 171 17.38 -4.37 5.98
C ILE A 171 18.76 -3.73 6.19
N LEU A 172 19.33 -3.11 5.15
CA LEU A 172 20.73 -2.73 5.19
C LEU A 172 21.00 -1.42 5.96
N GLN A 173 19.96 -0.76 6.50
CA GLN A 173 20.06 0.59 7.08
C GLN A 173 19.23 0.89 8.35
N ASP A 174 18.61 -0.12 8.99
CA ASP A 174 18.05 0.00 10.36
C ASP A 174 16.94 1.09 10.53
N PRO A 175 15.82 1.04 9.78
CA PRO A 175 14.70 2.00 9.91
C PRO A 175 13.92 1.86 11.23
N PRO A 176 13.06 2.84 11.59
CA PRO A 176 12.22 2.77 12.79
C PRO A 176 11.30 1.55 12.80
N LEU A 177 11.10 0.95 13.97
CA LEU A 177 10.30 -0.27 14.08
C LEU A 177 8.83 -0.01 13.77
N ALA A 178 8.20 -0.95 13.07
CA ALA A 178 6.76 -0.94 12.83
C ALA A 178 5.96 -0.86 14.14
N SER A 179 6.48 -1.43 15.25
CA SER A 179 5.89 -1.31 16.59
C SER A 179 5.93 0.12 17.15
N GLU A 180 6.94 0.94 16.84
CA GLU A 180 6.97 2.37 17.18
C GLU A 180 5.93 3.15 16.38
N MET A 181 5.81 2.86 15.08
CA MET A 181 4.79 3.44 14.21
C MET A 181 3.37 3.07 14.69
N GLN A 182 3.14 1.81 15.06
CA GLN A 182 1.88 1.36 15.66
C GLN A 182 1.62 2.00 17.03
N ALA A 183 2.64 2.30 17.84
CA ALA A 183 2.47 3.05 19.08
C ALA A 183 2.04 4.49 18.80
N ALA A 184 2.72 5.20 17.90
CA ALA A 184 2.39 6.59 17.57
C ALA A 184 0.99 6.73 16.93
N ILE A 185 0.62 5.83 16.02
CA ILE A 185 -0.75 5.80 15.44
C ILE A 185 -1.80 5.57 16.53
N ARG A 186 -1.56 4.65 17.47
CA ARG A 186 -2.50 4.31 18.54
C ARG A 186 -2.65 5.41 19.59
N ASP A 187 -1.53 5.99 20.04
CA ASP A 187 -1.49 6.80 21.25
C ASP A 187 -1.57 8.32 20.95
N ILE A 188 -1.34 8.74 19.70
CA ILE A 188 -1.34 10.15 19.26
C ILE A 188 -2.35 10.41 18.13
N MET A 189 -2.25 9.65 17.02
CA MET A 189 -3.03 9.94 15.82
C MET A 189 -4.50 9.58 16.01
N LEU A 190 -4.81 8.35 16.44
CA LEU A 190 -6.19 7.89 16.65
C LEU A 190 -6.99 8.80 17.60
N PRO A 191 -6.49 9.20 18.79
CA PRO A 191 -7.20 10.14 19.66
C PRO A 191 -7.52 11.47 19.00
N SER A 192 -6.61 11.99 18.17
CA SER A 192 -6.80 13.26 17.45
C SER A 192 -7.82 13.14 16.31
N PHE A 193 -7.80 12.02 15.57
CA PHE A 193 -8.86 11.69 14.61
C PHE A 193 -10.21 11.48 15.31
N GLU A 194 -10.25 10.87 16.49
CA GLU A 194 -11.47 10.69 17.29
C GLU A 194 -12.05 12.03 17.76
N ILE A 195 -11.22 12.97 18.24
CA ILE A 195 -11.65 14.35 18.56
C ILE A 195 -12.27 15.02 17.33
N ALA A 196 -11.57 15.04 16.20
CA ALA A 196 -12.03 15.72 14.98
C ALA A 196 -13.31 15.08 14.42
N ILE A 197 -13.41 13.75 14.42
CA ILE A 197 -14.60 13.00 14.00
C ILE A 197 -15.81 13.32 14.89
N ASP A 198 -15.63 13.42 16.20
CA ASP A 198 -16.73 13.77 17.11
C ASP A 198 -17.18 15.23 16.92
N ARG A 199 -16.27 16.16 16.54
CA ARG A 199 -16.62 17.53 16.18
C ARG A 199 -17.36 17.59 14.83
N MET A 200 -16.88 16.89 13.80
CA MET A 200 -17.57 16.82 12.50
C MET A 200 -18.96 16.17 12.63
N ASN A 201 -19.10 15.11 13.43
CA ASN A 201 -20.40 14.52 13.77
C ASN A 201 -21.33 15.52 14.49
N THR A 202 -20.78 16.49 15.23
CA THR A 202 -21.60 17.53 15.89
C THR A 202 -22.11 18.55 14.88
N ILE A 203 -21.38 18.81 13.80
CA ILE A 203 -21.80 19.70 12.69
C ILE A 203 -22.85 19.01 11.82
N THR A 204 -22.51 17.85 11.24
CA THR A 204 -23.32 17.20 10.18
C THR A 204 -24.62 16.58 10.68
N GLU A 205 -24.78 16.41 12.00
CA GLU A 205 -25.99 15.83 12.64
C GLU A 205 -26.76 16.89 13.46
N SER A 206 -26.44 18.18 13.29
CA SER A 206 -27.12 19.28 13.99
C SER A 206 -28.47 19.66 13.36
N ASP A 207 -29.40 20.18 14.18
CA ASP A 207 -30.71 20.70 13.73
C ASP A 207 -30.61 21.86 12.71
N SER A 208 -29.39 22.39 12.47
CA SER A 208 -29.10 23.47 11.52
C SER A 208 -28.03 23.09 10.48
N ALA A 209 -27.72 21.80 10.29
CA ALA A 209 -26.66 21.35 9.40
C ALA A 209 -26.87 21.80 7.94
N GLU A 210 -28.12 21.81 7.45
CA GLU A 210 -28.50 22.30 6.11
C GLU A 210 -28.55 23.84 6.00
N GLU A 211 -28.45 24.57 7.11
CA GLU A 211 -28.43 26.05 7.18
C GLU A 211 -27.06 26.60 7.62
N TYR A 212 -26.08 25.73 7.89
CA TYR A 212 -24.77 26.11 8.41
C TYR A 212 -23.76 26.32 7.28
N ILE A 213 -23.19 27.52 7.27
CA ILE A 213 -22.24 28.01 6.27
C ILE A 213 -21.04 28.59 7.03
N PHE A 214 -19.82 28.21 6.64
CA PHE A 214 -18.59 28.81 7.15
C PHE A 214 -17.86 29.56 6.03
N ILE A 215 -17.72 30.88 6.17
CA ILE A 215 -17.07 31.73 5.17
C ILE A 215 -15.56 31.82 5.44
N VAL A 216 -14.75 31.25 4.54
CA VAL A 216 -13.29 31.41 4.54
C VAL A 216 -12.93 32.77 3.94
N THR A 217 -12.65 33.75 4.80
CA THR A 217 -12.37 35.12 4.35
C THR A 217 -11.04 35.22 3.59
N SER A 218 -10.87 36.29 2.81
CA SER A 218 -9.60 36.64 2.14
C SER A 218 -8.40 36.59 3.11
N GLU A 219 -8.58 37.09 4.34
CA GLU A 219 -7.54 37.04 5.38
C GLU A 219 -7.20 35.61 5.82
N MET A 220 -8.19 34.70 5.87
CA MET A 220 -7.97 33.27 6.16
C MET A 220 -7.26 32.55 5.01
N GLN A 221 -7.51 32.94 3.76
CA GLN A 221 -6.78 32.48 2.56
C GLN A 221 -5.33 33.01 2.49
N GLY A 222 -4.91 33.79 3.50
CA GLY A 222 -3.57 34.36 3.57
C GLY A 222 -3.33 35.49 2.57
N SER A 223 -4.38 36.13 2.05
CA SER A 223 -4.28 37.28 1.15
C SER A 223 -3.42 38.41 1.74
N GLU A 224 -2.70 39.14 0.88
CA GLU A 224 -2.07 40.41 1.26
C GLU A 224 -3.12 41.53 1.37
N VAL A 225 -2.86 42.53 2.22
CA VAL A 225 -3.78 43.66 2.50
C VAL A 225 -4.20 44.45 1.25
N ASP A 226 -3.38 44.43 0.18
CA ASP A 226 -3.65 45.10 -1.10
C ASP A 226 -4.19 44.16 -2.21
N VAL A 227 -4.40 42.86 -1.93
CA VAL A 227 -4.90 41.85 -2.88
C VAL A 227 -6.04 41.07 -2.22
N GLN A 228 -7.29 41.51 -2.41
CA GLN A 228 -8.44 40.75 -1.93
C GLN A 228 -8.72 39.56 -2.88
N GLU A 229 -8.67 38.36 -2.34
CA GLU A 229 -9.23 37.14 -2.94
C GLU A 229 -10.72 37.08 -2.56
N ASP A 230 -11.57 36.55 -3.43
CA ASP A 230 -13.00 36.44 -3.13
C ASP A 230 -13.23 35.45 -1.96
N PRO A 231 -14.17 35.70 -1.03
CA PRO A 231 -14.47 34.74 0.04
C PRO A 231 -14.93 33.39 -0.53
N VAL A 232 -14.70 32.33 0.23
CA VAL A 232 -15.11 30.97 -0.14
C VAL A 232 -16.13 30.47 0.85
N GLU A 233 -17.23 29.92 0.34
CA GLU A 233 -18.29 29.28 1.12
C GLU A 233 -17.89 27.83 1.42
N LEU A 234 -18.08 27.38 2.66
CA LEU A 234 -18.06 25.97 3.06
C LEU A 234 -19.44 25.56 3.57
N ASP A 235 -19.95 24.47 3.04
CA ASP A 235 -21.32 24.00 3.27
C ASP A 235 -21.38 22.54 3.79
N LEU A 236 -22.59 21.97 3.83
CA LEU A 236 -22.81 20.59 4.25
C LEU A 236 -22.22 19.53 3.30
N THR A 237 -22.03 19.83 2.01
CA THR A 237 -21.28 19.00 1.06
C THR A 237 -19.81 18.94 1.48
N ASP A 238 -19.18 20.09 1.73
CA ASP A 238 -17.79 20.18 2.21
C ASP A 238 -17.59 19.49 3.57
N PHE A 239 -18.49 19.76 4.54
CA PHE A 239 -18.39 19.15 5.87
C PHE A 239 -18.55 17.63 5.82
N LYS A 240 -19.40 17.10 4.93
CA LYS A 240 -19.53 15.64 4.75
C LYS A 240 -18.34 15.04 4.00
N ALA A 241 -17.78 15.73 3.00
CA ALA A 241 -16.57 15.29 2.29
C ALA A 241 -15.35 15.22 3.23
N PHE A 242 -15.12 16.26 4.04
CA PHE A 242 -14.06 16.27 5.05
C PHE A 242 -14.30 15.19 6.13
N TYR A 243 -15.53 15.03 6.62
CA TYR A 243 -15.83 13.99 7.60
C TYR A 243 -15.60 12.57 7.03
N ALA A 244 -15.93 12.34 5.75
CA ALA A 244 -15.66 11.07 5.08
C ALA A 244 -14.17 10.76 4.93
N SER A 245 -13.31 11.75 4.66
CA SER A 245 -11.86 11.54 4.58
C SER A 245 -11.24 11.24 5.95
N LEU A 246 -11.68 11.90 7.02
CA LEU A 246 -11.25 11.58 8.39
C LEU A 246 -11.59 10.14 8.80
N LEU A 247 -12.81 9.68 8.50
CA LEU A 247 -13.24 8.31 8.75
C LEU A 247 -12.42 7.30 7.93
N SER A 248 -12.14 7.61 6.66
CA SER A 248 -11.36 6.75 5.77
C SER A 248 -9.91 6.60 6.24
N ALA A 249 -9.25 7.70 6.60
CA ALA A 249 -7.91 7.66 7.20
C ALA A 249 -7.90 6.88 8.53
N ARG A 250 -8.90 7.10 9.40
CA ARG A 250 -9.07 6.33 10.64
C ARG A 250 -9.21 4.83 10.37
N ALA A 251 -9.95 4.43 9.34
CA ALA A 251 -10.09 3.03 8.97
C ALA A 251 -8.76 2.39 8.55
N VAL A 252 -7.93 3.09 7.77
CA VAL A 252 -6.58 2.62 7.40
C VAL A 252 -5.72 2.40 8.64
N PHE A 253 -5.69 3.36 9.57
CA PHE A 253 -4.97 3.21 10.84
C PHE A 253 -5.46 2.01 11.66
N ARG A 254 -6.77 1.77 11.72
CA ARG A 254 -7.33 0.60 12.42
C ARG A 254 -6.96 -0.73 11.76
N ILE A 255 -6.89 -0.80 10.43
CA ILE A 255 -6.42 -2.01 9.71
C ILE A 255 -4.92 -2.24 10.01
N PHE A 256 -4.10 -1.18 10.00
CA PHE A 256 -2.67 -1.24 10.30
C PHE A 256 -2.37 -1.66 11.76
N LEU A 257 -3.23 -1.28 12.71
CA LEU A 257 -3.12 -1.65 14.12
C LEU A 257 -3.68 -3.03 14.47
N ALA A 258 -4.52 -3.62 13.60
CA ALA A 258 -5.19 -4.88 13.87
C ALA A 258 -4.27 -6.11 13.80
N TYR A 259 -3.13 -5.99 13.12
CA TYR A 259 -2.13 -7.06 12.97
C TYR A 259 -0.82 -6.66 13.67
N ASP A 260 -0.09 -7.64 14.17
CA ASP A 260 1.31 -7.46 14.57
C ASP A 260 2.14 -7.24 13.30
N LEU A 261 2.96 -6.20 13.28
CA LEU A 261 3.87 -5.89 12.16
C LEU A 261 5.33 -5.80 12.64
N ASP A 262 5.60 -6.14 13.89
CA ASP A 262 6.93 -6.02 14.50
C ASP A 262 7.90 -7.08 13.97
N VAL A 263 9.18 -6.71 13.85
CA VAL A 263 10.26 -7.60 13.41
C VAL A 263 11.42 -7.52 14.40
N THR A 264 12.02 -8.66 14.73
CA THR A 264 13.07 -8.73 15.76
C THR A 264 14.35 -7.97 15.40
N SER A 265 14.58 -7.81 14.10
CA SER A 265 15.44 -6.80 13.49
C SER A 265 15.05 -6.61 12.03
N TYR A 266 15.35 -5.45 11.45
CA TYR A 266 15.46 -5.33 10.00
C TYR A 266 16.80 -5.92 9.53
N ASP A 267 17.04 -7.21 9.73
CA ASP A 267 18.12 -7.94 9.06
C ASP A 267 17.62 -9.28 8.49
N SER A 268 18.39 -9.94 7.62
CA SER A 268 17.92 -11.19 6.97
C SER A 268 17.59 -12.28 8.00
N SER A 269 18.25 -12.33 9.17
CA SER A 269 17.84 -13.25 10.23
C SER A 269 16.53 -12.85 10.91
N GLY A 270 16.26 -11.55 11.08
CA GLY A 270 14.99 -11.02 11.57
C GLY A 270 13.83 -11.18 10.58
N PHE A 271 14.06 -10.97 9.29
CA PHE A 271 13.07 -11.26 8.23
C PHE A 271 12.84 -12.75 8.05
N VAL A 272 13.88 -13.59 8.06
CA VAL A 272 13.74 -15.06 8.07
C VAL A 272 12.92 -15.51 9.28
N GLU A 273 13.04 -14.88 10.45
CA GLU A 273 12.21 -15.16 11.63
C GLU A 273 10.75 -14.67 11.45
N ALA A 274 10.56 -13.41 11.06
CA ALA A 274 9.24 -12.80 10.85
C ALA A 274 8.40 -13.48 9.75
N LEU A 275 9.04 -13.90 8.66
CA LEU A 275 8.36 -14.54 7.53
C LEU A 275 8.09 -16.04 7.75
N GLN A 276 8.63 -16.70 8.80
CA GLN A 276 8.23 -18.09 9.11
C GLN A 276 6.72 -18.21 9.30
N GLN A 277 6.15 -19.34 8.87
CA GLN A 277 4.72 -19.59 8.97
C GLN A 277 4.17 -19.57 10.42
N ASN A 278 5.03 -19.79 11.41
CA ASN A 278 4.68 -19.94 12.82
C ASN A 278 5.13 -18.78 13.75
N SER A 279 5.67 -17.69 13.23
CA SER A 279 6.03 -16.50 14.01
C SER A 279 4.87 -15.50 14.10
N ASP A 280 4.94 -14.59 15.07
CA ASP A 280 3.85 -13.69 15.43
C ASP A 280 3.66 -12.49 14.46
N PHE A 281 4.68 -12.15 13.66
CA PHE A 281 4.56 -11.15 12.58
C PHE A 281 3.39 -11.47 11.62
N PHE A 282 2.60 -10.45 11.30
CA PHE A 282 1.36 -10.51 10.54
C PHE A 282 0.25 -11.37 11.17
N THR A 283 0.30 -11.66 12.47
CA THR A 283 -0.84 -12.26 13.19
C THR A 283 -1.83 -11.20 13.67
N LEU A 284 -3.11 -11.55 13.78
CA LEU A 284 -4.17 -10.65 14.20
C LEU A 284 -4.13 -10.41 15.72
N THR A 285 -3.91 -9.17 16.14
CA THR A 285 -3.84 -8.76 17.55
C THR A 285 -5.20 -8.29 18.08
N ASP A 286 -5.97 -7.52 17.29
CA ASP A 286 -7.32 -7.09 17.65
C ASP A 286 -8.28 -7.09 16.44
N ALA A 287 -9.11 -8.13 16.35
CA ALA A 287 -10.20 -8.24 15.38
C ALA A 287 -11.22 -7.09 15.45
N SER A 288 -11.32 -6.39 16.60
CA SER A 288 -12.27 -5.30 16.79
C SER A 288 -11.82 -3.98 16.14
N GLU A 289 -10.53 -3.79 15.85
CA GLU A 289 -10.07 -2.67 15.03
C GLU A 289 -10.48 -2.88 13.57
N VAL A 290 -10.33 -4.08 13.02
CA VAL A 290 -10.80 -4.43 11.66
C VAL A 290 -12.32 -4.20 11.53
N ASN A 291 -13.10 -4.64 12.51
CA ASN A 291 -14.55 -4.41 12.52
C ASN A 291 -14.92 -2.92 12.62
N ARG A 292 -14.15 -2.12 13.38
CA ARG A 292 -14.32 -0.66 13.47
C ARG A 292 -13.91 0.04 12.16
N ALA A 293 -12.87 -0.42 11.48
CA ALA A 293 -12.47 0.10 10.17
C ALA A 293 -13.59 -0.02 9.12
N ARG A 294 -14.30 -1.16 9.07
CA ARG A 294 -15.47 -1.30 8.19
C ARG A 294 -16.61 -0.34 8.56
N ALA A 295 -16.87 -0.12 9.84
CA ALA A 295 -17.89 0.83 10.28
C ALA A 295 -17.52 2.26 9.87
N ASP A 296 -16.25 2.64 10.01
CA ASP A 296 -15.71 3.93 9.59
C ASP A 296 -15.82 4.12 8.05
N LEU A 297 -15.38 3.15 7.24
CA LEU A 297 -15.53 3.17 5.77
C LEU A 297 -17.01 3.20 5.33
N THR A 298 -17.88 2.45 6.01
CA THR A 298 -19.31 2.45 5.72
C THR A 298 -19.93 3.82 6.02
N LYS A 299 -19.57 4.49 7.13
CA LYS A 299 -20.05 5.86 7.40
C LYS A 299 -19.46 6.86 6.39
N ALA A 300 -18.18 6.74 6.03
CA ALA A 300 -17.54 7.62 5.04
C ALA A 300 -18.27 7.58 3.68
N ALA A 301 -18.54 6.38 3.16
CA ALA A 301 -19.24 6.23 1.88
C ALA A 301 -20.69 6.77 1.91
N ASN A 302 -21.43 6.56 3.01
CA ASN A 302 -22.76 7.16 3.16
C ASN A 302 -22.69 8.71 3.21
N LEU A 303 -21.71 9.29 3.92
CA LEU A 303 -21.51 10.74 3.96
C LEU A 303 -21.23 11.33 2.56
N VAL A 304 -20.48 10.63 1.70
CA VAL A 304 -20.25 11.07 0.30
C VAL A 304 -21.54 11.04 -0.52
N LEU A 305 -22.34 9.97 -0.43
CA LEU A 305 -23.65 9.91 -1.11
C LEU A 305 -24.62 10.98 -0.61
N GLU A 306 -24.64 11.24 0.69
CA GLU A 306 -25.44 12.31 1.30
C GLU A 306 -24.95 13.71 0.93
N GLY A 307 -23.64 13.91 0.77
CA GLY A 307 -23.03 15.15 0.28
C GLY A 307 -23.45 15.42 -1.17
N ILE A 308 -23.25 14.47 -2.07
CA ILE A 308 -23.74 14.54 -3.47
C ILE A 308 -25.27 14.77 -3.54
N THR A 309 -26.01 14.27 -2.54
CA THR A 309 -27.46 14.53 -2.43
C THR A 309 -27.77 15.97 -2.00
N PHE A 310 -26.97 16.58 -1.12
CA PHE A 310 -27.11 17.99 -0.75
C PHE A 310 -26.73 18.90 -1.94
N LEU A 311 -25.56 18.66 -2.53
CA LEU A 311 -25.00 19.30 -3.74
C LEU A 311 -25.98 19.40 -4.91
N ARG A 312 -26.73 18.34 -5.21
CA ARG A 312 -27.75 18.37 -6.28
C ARG A 312 -29.04 19.14 -5.93
N ASN A 313 -29.24 19.53 -4.66
CA ASN A 313 -30.44 20.20 -4.15
C ASN A 313 -30.16 21.62 -3.62
N GLU A 314 -28.90 22.05 -3.52
CA GLU A 314 -28.49 23.44 -3.29
C GLU A 314 -29.14 24.40 -4.31
N THR A 315 -29.34 25.66 -3.90
CA THR A 315 -30.07 26.68 -4.71
C THR A 315 -29.39 28.05 -4.73
N ASP A 316 -28.17 28.06 -4.20
CA ASP A 316 -27.29 29.15 -3.83
C ASP A 316 -26.37 29.49 -5.01
N ASN A 317 -25.11 29.87 -4.76
CA ASN A 317 -24.18 30.28 -5.80
C ASN A 317 -22.87 29.49 -5.77
N GLN A 318 -22.85 28.40 -6.56
CA GLN A 318 -21.71 27.51 -6.90
C GLN A 318 -20.48 28.21 -7.52
N ASP A 319 -20.42 29.54 -7.46
CA ASP A 319 -19.24 30.35 -7.81
C ASP A 319 -18.43 30.78 -6.55
N ASP A 320 -19.01 30.80 -5.35
CA ASP A 320 -18.33 31.04 -4.06
C ASP A 320 -17.87 29.72 -3.41
N ASP A 321 -18.62 28.64 -3.65
CA ASP A 321 -18.50 27.34 -2.99
C ASP A 321 -17.18 26.60 -3.29
N LEU A 322 -16.73 25.74 -2.38
CA LEU A 322 -15.48 24.99 -2.49
C LEU A 322 -15.62 23.71 -3.34
N ILE A 323 -16.62 22.86 -3.06
CA ILE A 323 -17.00 21.71 -3.90
C ILE A 323 -18.11 22.14 -4.86
N THR A 324 -17.71 22.72 -5.99
CA THR A 324 -18.62 23.20 -7.05
C THR A 324 -19.04 22.09 -8.02
N VAL A 325 -20.29 22.12 -8.51
CA VAL A 325 -20.72 21.34 -9.69
C VAL A 325 -21.05 22.25 -10.87
N ASP A 326 -20.27 22.16 -11.95
CA ASP A 326 -20.61 22.83 -13.20
C ASP A 326 -21.79 22.09 -13.88
N PRO A 327 -22.78 22.77 -14.52
CA PRO A 327 -23.95 22.11 -15.15
C PRO A 327 -23.68 21.16 -16.34
N GLY A 328 -22.42 20.76 -16.55
CA GLY A 328 -21.99 19.70 -17.46
C GLY A 328 -21.31 18.51 -16.77
N GLU A 329 -21.04 18.57 -15.46
CA GLU A 329 -20.30 17.57 -14.67
C GLU A 329 -21.24 16.53 -14.00
N GLU A 330 -22.55 16.59 -14.26
CA GLU A 330 -23.54 15.64 -13.71
C GLU A 330 -23.22 14.18 -14.09
N ASP A 331 -22.68 13.90 -15.28
CA ASP A 331 -22.24 12.55 -15.64
C ASP A 331 -21.10 12.05 -14.73
N GLU A 332 -20.22 12.93 -14.26
CA GLU A 332 -19.12 12.61 -13.33
C GLU A 332 -19.65 12.39 -11.90
N LEU A 333 -20.64 13.17 -11.44
CA LEU A 333 -21.35 12.89 -10.18
C LEU A 333 -22.01 11.51 -10.18
N ASN A 334 -22.65 11.11 -11.28
CA ASN A 334 -23.27 9.79 -11.40
C ASN A 334 -22.23 8.66 -11.40
N GLU A 335 -21.03 8.89 -11.94
CA GLU A 335 -19.91 7.93 -11.87
C GLU A 335 -19.38 7.78 -10.43
N ILE A 336 -19.24 8.88 -9.68
CA ILE A 336 -18.85 8.86 -8.26
C ILE A 336 -19.94 8.17 -7.42
N GLU A 337 -21.21 8.53 -7.59
CA GLU A 337 -22.35 7.92 -6.87
C GLU A 337 -22.44 6.41 -7.11
N THR A 338 -22.23 5.98 -8.37
CA THR A 338 -22.17 4.55 -8.72
C THR A 338 -21.00 3.86 -8.04
N THR A 339 -19.79 4.43 -8.15
CA THR A 339 -18.56 3.85 -7.57
C THR A 339 -18.63 3.72 -6.05
N VAL A 340 -19.19 4.71 -5.36
CA VAL A 340 -19.38 4.70 -3.89
C VAL A 340 -20.49 3.71 -3.47
N THR A 341 -21.51 3.53 -4.30
CA THR A 341 -22.56 2.52 -4.09
C THR A 341 -22.01 1.09 -4.27
N ASP A 342 -21.27 0.84 -5.35
CA ASP A 342 -20.62 -0.46 -5.60
C ASP A 342 -19.62 -0.82 -4.49
N PHE A 343 -18.89 0.18 -3.96
CA PHE A 343 -18.03 0.02 -2.79
C PHE A 343 -18.80 -0.32 -1.50
N LEU A 344 -19.96 0.32 -1.26
CA LEU A 344 -20.83 -0.02 -0.12
C LEU A 344 -21.39 -1.43 -0.21
N ASP A 345 -21.79 -1.88 -1.40
CA ASP A 345 -22.25 -3.26 -1.61
C ASP A 345 -21.08 -4.25 -1.45
N ALA A 346 -19.86 -3.93 -1.91
CA ALA A 346 -18.65 -4.72 -1.68
C ALA A 346 -18.30 -4.88 -0.19
N LEU A 347 -18.41 -3.80 0.59
CA LEU A 347 -18.20 -3.81 2.06
C LEU A 347 -19.24 -4.63 2.83
N ASN A 348 -20.41 -4.90 2.25
CA ASN A 348 -21.56 -5.49 2.94
C ASN A 348 -22.05 -6.83 2.37
N GLY A 349 -21.54 -7.26 1.22
CA GLY A 349 -21.97 -8.47 0.52
C GLY A 349 -20.82 -9.21 -0.17
N GLU A 350 -21.06 -9.54 -1.44
CA GLU A 350 -20.21 -10.33 -2.33
C GLU A 350 -20.22 -9.65 -3.71
N VAL A 351 -19.05 -9.45 -4.31
CA VAL A 351 -18.87 -8.89 -5.66
C VAL A 351 -18.13 -9.91 -6.52
N THR A 352 -18.69 -10.25 -7.67
CA THR A 352 -18.03 -11.12 -8.65
C THR A 352 -17.32 -10.28 -9.70
N LEU A 353 -16.00 -10.38 -9.73
CA LEU A 353 -15.15 -9.88 -10.81
C LEU A 353 -15.05 -10.93 -11.91
N THR A 354 -14.86 -10.52 -13.15
CA THR A 354 -14.53 -11.43 -14.26
C THR A 354 -13.36 -10.81 -15.01
N LYS A 355 -12.19 -11.45 -14.94
CA LYS A 355 -10.93 -11.00 -15.56
C LYS A 355 -10.08 -12.20 -15.93
N ASP A 356 -9.17 -12.00 -16.89
CA ASP A 356 -7.92 -12.75 -16.97
C ASP A 356 -7.09 -12.46 -15.71
N PHE A 357 -6.76 -13.49 -14.93
CA PHE A 357 -6.00 -13.39 -13.67
C PHE A 357 -4.64 -14.10 -13.75
N ASP A 358 -4.51 -15.08 -14.65
CA ASP A 358 -3.31 -15.86 -14.99
C ASP A 358 -2.44 -15.18 -16.08
N PHE A 359 -2.97 -14.15 -16.74
CA PHE A 359 -2.36 -13.35 -17.81
C PHE A 359 -2.05 -14.15 -19.09
N ASP A 360 -2.88 -15.15 -19.40
CA ASP A 360 -2.84 -15.90 -20.66
C ASP A 360 -4.02 -15.50 -21.58
N GLU A 361 -3.76 -14.75 -22.65
CA GLU A 361 -4.75 -14.36 -23.67
C GLU A 361 -5.49 -15.57 -24.34
N ASN A 362 -5.06 -16.80 -24.05
CA ASN A 362 -5.67 -18.05 -24.54
C ASN A 362 -6.62 -18.73 -23.53
N THR A 363 -6.59 -18.36 -22.24
CA THR A 363 -7.58 -18.83 -21.25
C THR A 363 -8.81 -17.90 -21.24
N PRO A 364 -10.01 -18.37 -20.84
CA PRO A 364 -11.18 -17.51 -20.71
C PRO A 364 -11.20 -16.85 -19.33
N ASP A 365 -11.56 -15.56 -19.27
CA ASP A 365 -11.72 -14.77 -18.04
C ASP A 365 -12.40 -15.56 -16.91
N VAL A 366 -11.73 -15.66 -15.77
CA VAL A 366 -12.22 -16.36 -14.58
C VAL A 366 -13.16 -15.43 -13.79
N ALA A 367 -14.32 -15.96 -13.41
CA ALA A 367 -15.24 -15.30 -12.50
C ALA A 367 -14.84 -15.56 -11.04
N LEU A 368 -14.41 -14.52 -10.33
CA LEU A 368 -13.97 -14.58 -8.93
C LEU A 368 -14.92 -13.76 -8.05
N THR A 369 -15.66 -14.44 -7.17
CA THR A 369 -16.44 -13.80 -6.10
C THR A 369 -15.53 -13.41 -4.93
N ILE A 370 -15.66 -12.17 -4.46
CA ILE A 370 -14.93 -11.60 -3.32
C ILE A 370 -15.95 -11.08 -2.30
N SER A 371 -15.78 -11.43 -1.02
CA SER A 371 -16.53 -10.85 0.10
C SER A 371 -15.58 -10.08 1.02
N LEU A 372 -15.42 -8.77 0.78
CA LEU A 372 -14.66 -7.90 1.69
C LEU A 372 -15.27 -7.92 3.10
N ARG A 373 -16.59 -8.08 3.19
CA ARG A 373 -17.30 -8.28 4.46
C ARG A 373 -16.70 -9.41 5.31
N ASN A 374 -16.26 -10.52 4.72
CA ASN A 374 -15.68 -11.64 5.48
C ASN A 374 -14.23 -11.36 5.94
N PHE A 375 -13.47 -10.53 5.22
CA PHE A 375 -12.20 -9.98 5.74
C PHE A 375 -12.45 -9.10 6.98
N PHE A 376 -13.54 -8.31 6.99
CA PHE A 376 -13.84 -7.42 8.12
C PHE A 376 -14.53 -8.11 9.32
N GLU A 377 -15.46 -9.04 9.10
CA GLU A 377 -16.18 -9.75 10.18
C GLU A 377 -15.42 -10.97 10.72
N THR A 378 -14.64 -11.65 9.87
CA THR A 378 -13.90 -12.88 10.20
C THR A 378 -12.43 -12.82 9.76
N PRO A 379 -11.67 -11.76 10.10
CA PRO A 379 -10.27 -11.62 9.69
C PRO A 379 -9.41 -12.84 10.11
N PRO A 380 -8.51 -13.33 9.24
CA PRO A 380 -7.67 -14.48 9.54
C PRO A 380 -6.65 -14.19 10.63
N THR A 381 -6.61 -15.04 11.65
CA THR A 381 -5.73 -14.88 12.82
C THR A 381 -4.24 -14.95 12.47
N ASN A 382 -3.88 -15.64 11.40
CA ASN A 382 -2.55 -15.65 10.82
C ASN A 382 -2.66 -15.95 9.31
N PRO A 383 -2.56 -14.96 8.41
CA PRO A 383 -2.65 -15.17 6.96
C PRO A 383 -1.62 -16.17 6.42
N LYS A 384 -0.44 -16.26 7.04
CA LYS A 384 0.61 -17.22 6.64
C LYS A 384 0.15 -18.67 6.78
N GLN A 385 -0.80 -18.96 7.68
CA GLN A 385 -1.39 -20.30 7.87
C GLN A 385 -2.45 -20.67 6.83
N LEU A 386 -2.85 -19.74 5.97
CA LEU A 386 -3.71 -20.00 4.80
C LEU A 386 -2.91 -20.50 3.59
N LEU A 387 -1.57 -20.37 3.63
CA LEU A 387 -0.65 -20.88 2.62
C LEU A 387 -0.28 -22.36 2.90
N PRO A 388 0.09 -23.13 1.88
CA PRO A 388 0.68 -24.47 2.06
C PRO A 388 1.94 -24.42 2.93
N SER A 389 2.30 -25.52 3.59
CA SER A 389 3.39 -25.47 4.58
C SER A 389 4.76 -25.17 3.98
N TYR A 390 5.46 -24.18 4.54
CA TYR A 390 6.75 -23.69 4.07
C TYR A 390 7.70 -23.36 5.23
N THR A 391 8.99 -23.20 4.91
CA THR A 391 10.01 -22.63 5.80
C THR A 391 10.83 -21.60 5.04
N ILE A 392 11.17 -20.47 5.66
CA ILE A 392 12.10 -19.51 5.05
C ILE A 392 13.54 -19.92 5.38
N GLN A 393 14.44 -19.84 4.40
CA GLN A 393 15.88 -20.07 4.57
C GLN A 393 16.66 -18.89 3.96
N PRO A 394 17.72 -18.37 4.60
CA PRO A 394 18.53 -17.32 3.99
C PRO A 394 19.40 -17.92 2.87
N ASP A 395 19.17 -17.53 1.62
CA ASP A 395 20.14 -17.79 0.55
C ASP A 395 21.26 -16.74 0.56
N SER A 396 22.43 -17.19 0.13
CA SER A 396 23.68 -16.43 0.09
C SER A 396 23.90 -15.59 -1.17
N LEU A 397 23.00 -15.64 -2.15
CA LEU A 397 23.17 -15.02 -3.48
C LEU A 397 22.00 -14.13 -3.90
N GLU A 398 20.74 -14.50 -3.64
CA GLU A 398 19.56 -13.83 -4.23
C GLU A 398 18.54 -13.27 -3.20
N GLY A 399 18.50 -13.77 -1.96
CA GLY A 399 17.62 -13.25 -0.91
C GLY A 399 17.22 -14.29 0.14
N ASP A 400 16.05 -14.13 0.76
CA ASP A 400 15.46 -15.14 1.64
C ASP A 400 14.51 -16.06 0.83
N GLU A 401 14.75 -17.38 0.84
CA GLU A 401 14.08 -18.39 0.01
C GLU A 401 12.86 -19.01 0.70
N PHE A 402 11.70 -19.06 0.01
CA PHE A 402 10.50 -19.79 0.43
C PHE A 402 10.60 -21.29 0.07
N VAL A 403 11.09 -22.11 1.00
CA VAL A 403 11.22 -23.56 0.80
C VAL A 403 9.91 -24.26 1.20
N TRP A 404 9.11 -24.65 0.20
CA TRP A 404 7.86 -25.38 0.39
C TRP A 404 8.08 -26.83 0.87
N THR A 405 7.23 -27.31 1.77
CA THR A 405 7.32 -28.67 2.35
C THR A 405 6.82 -29.74 1.38
N ALA A 406 5.85 -29.42 0.54
CA ALA A 406 5.25 -30.37 -0.39
C ALA A 406 6.23 -30.79 -1.49
N GLN A 407 6.23 -32.08 -1.84
CA GLN A 407 7.13 -32.68 -2.83
C GLN A 407 6.43 -33.00 -4.16
N SER A 408 5.19 -32.49 -4.34
CA SER A 408 4.41 -32.56 -5.58
C SER A 408 3.23 -31.55 -5.50
N VAL A 409 2.70 -31.15 -6.65
CA VAL A 409 1.55 -30.22 -6.73
C VAL A 409 0.26 -30.83 -6.14
N ASP A 410 0.11 -32.16 -6.17
CA ASP A 410 -0.96 -32.88 -5.47
C ASP A 410 -0.86 -32.77 -3.94
N ALA A 411 0.35 -32.57 -3.40
CA ALA A 411 0.62 -32.46 -1.96
C ALA A 411 0.75 -31.00 -1.48
N TRP A 412 0.94 -30.05 -2.40
CA TRP A 412 0.96 -28.61 -2.13
C TRP A 412 -0.49 -28.14 -2.07
N VAL A 413 -1.09 -28.10 -0.88
CA VAL A 413 -2.54 -27.86 -0.69
C VAL A 413 -2.77 -26.67 0.22
N PHE A 414 -3.63 -25.75 -0.20
CA PHE A 414 -4.06 -24.61 0.62
C PHE A 414 -4.93 -25.09 1.80
N PRO A 415 -4.57 -24.81 3.08
CA PRO A 415 -5.36 -25.24 4.24
C PRO A 415 -6.80 -24.68 4.25
N ASP A 416 -6.99 -23.47 3.73
CA ASP A 416 -8.28 -22.90 3.37
C ASP A 416 -8.13 -22.03 2.11
N PRO A 417 -8.53 -22.53 0.91
CA PRO A 417 -8.44 -21.75 -0.33
C PRO A 417 -9.43 -20.58 -0.38
N THR A 418 -10.41 -20.50 0.53
CA THR A 418 -11.37 -19.39 0.59
C THR A 418 -10.84 -18.18 1.37
N PHE A 419 -9.70 -18.31 2.03
CA PHE A 419 -9.09 -17.29 2.91
C PHE A 419 -10.11 -16.73 3.94
N ASN A 420 -10.61 -17.59 4.84
CA ASN A 420 -11.70 -17.27 5.78
C ASN A 420 -13.00 -16.81 5.09
N GLY A 421 -13.26 -17.28 3.87
CA GLY A 421 -14.43 -16.87 3.08
C GLY A 421 -14.31 -15.49 2.43
N LEU A 422 -13.12 -14.86 2.41
CA LEU A 422 -12.87 -13.68 1.56
C LEU A 422 -13.10 -14.00 0.08
N LEU A 423 -12.76 -15.22 -0.36
CA LEU A 423 -13.00 -15.73 -1.71
C LEU A 423 -13.95 -16.94 -1.63
N PRO A 424 -15.27 -16.76 -1.43
CA PRO A 424 -16.18 -17.84 -1.01
C PRO A 424 -16.32 -18.98 -2.03
N ASP A 425 -16.17 -18.71 -3.33
CA ASP A 425 -16.22 -19.71 -4.40
C ASP A 425 -14.84 -20.35 -4.71
N MET A 426 -13.76 -19.91 -4.07
CA MET A 426 -12.40 -20.33 -4.40
C MET A 426 -12.13 -21.79 -3.98
N THR A 427 -11.38 -22.50 -4.81
CA THR A 427 -10.99 -23.89 -4.58
C THR A 427 -9.47 -24.04 -4.69
N ASP A 428 -8.90 -25.04 -4.02
CA ASP A 428 -7.46 -25.36 -4.09
C ASP A 428 -6.97 -25.53 -5.54
N THR A 429 -7.81 -26.09 -6.43
CA THR A 429 -7.51 -26.24 -7.85
C THR A 429 -7.50 -24.89 -8.59
N LEU A 430 -8.55 -24.08 -8.43
CA LEU A 430 -8.65 -22.77 -9.09
C LEU A 430 -7.58 -21.79 -8.60
N LEU A 431 -7.20 -21.88 -7.32
CA LEU A 431 -6.17 -21.04 -6.73
C LEU A 431 -4.77 -21.40 -7.26
N LYS A 432 -4.50 -22.69 -7.51
CA LYS A 432 -3.30 -23.14 -8.23
C LYS A 432 -3.29 -22.70 -9.69
N GLU A 433 -4.44 -22.73 -10.36
CA GLU A 433 -4.61 -22.29 -11.75
C GLU A 433 -4.28 -20.80 -11.88
N ILE A 434 -4.86 -19.95 -11.02
CA ILE A 434 -4.61 -18.50 -10.97
C ILE A 434 -3.16 -18.15 -10.65
N PHE A 435 -2.52 -18.82 -9.69
CA PHE A 435 -1.09 -18.59 -9.39
C PHE A 435 -0.14 -19.28 -10.40
N ALA A 436 -0.65 -19.79 -11.54
CA ALA A 436 0.11 -20.54 -12.54
C ALA A 436 0.91 -21.75 -11.97
N ILE A 437 0.50 -22.29 -10.82
CA ILE A 437 1.10 -23.43 -10.10
C ILE A 437 0.65 -24.73 -10.77
N THR A 438 1.00 -24.80 -12.04
CA THR A 438 0.90 -25.98 -12.88
C THR A 438 1.98 -26.96 -12.46
N TYR A 439 1.62 -28.23 -12.36
CA TYR A 439 2.64 -29.27 -12.47
C TYR A 439 3.13 -29.23 -13.91
N VAL A 440 4.41 -28.94 -14.14
CA VAL A 440 5.06 -29.21 -15.42
C VAL A 440 5.50 -30.68 -15.38
N PRO A 441 4.82 -31.63 -16.06
CA PRO A 441 5.26 -33.01 -16.19
C PRO A 441 6.46 -33.09 -17.14
N GLY A 442 7.58 -32.52 -16.72
CA GLY A 442 8.66 -32.16 -17.62
C GLY A 442 9.91 -31.58 -16.96
N ASP A 443 10.08 -31.71 -15.62
CA ASP A 443 11.39 -31.56 -14.95
C ASP A 443 12.49 -32.03 -15.89
N ILE A 444 13.47 -31.17 -16.19
CA ILE A 444 14.62 -31.60 -16.98
C ILE A 444 15.31 -32.69 -16.15
N ASP A 445 15.46 -33.88 -16.73
CA ASP A 445 15.99 -35.04 -15.99
C ASP A 445 17.44 -35.29 -16.40
N LEU A 446 18.34 -34.33 -16.09
CA LEU A 446 19.73 -34.32 -16.56
C LEU A 446 20.53 -35.52 -16.07
N THR A 447 20.58 -36.55 -16.90
CA THR A 447 21.45 -37.70 -16.75
C THR A 447 22.81 -37.38 -17.36
N ILE A 448 23.83 -37.34 -16.50
CA ILE A 448 25.24 -37.15 -16.86
C ILE A 448 25.89 -38.53 -16.93
N ASP A 449 26.19 -39.03 -18.12
CA ASP A 449 26.97 -40.25 -18.28
C ASP A 449 28.47 -39.96 -18.09
N LEU A 450 29.08 -40.67 -17.15
CA LEU A 450 30.49 -40.59 -16.77
C LEU A 450 31.31 -41.81 -17.25
N GLU A 451 30.77 -42.69 -18.11
CA GLU A 451 31.56 -43.77 -18.75
C GLU A 451 32.77 -43.21 -19.55
N ASN A 452 32.69 -41.96 -20.01
CA ASN A 452 33.81 -41.20 -20.58
C ASN A 452 34.04 -39.91 -19.78
N PRO A 453 34.73 -39.95 -18.61
CA PRO A 453 34.75 -38.81 -17.68
C PRO A 453 35.43 -37.54 -18.24
N LEU A 454 36.29 -37.69 -19.26
CA LEU A 454 36.93 -36.56 -19.95
C LEU A 454 36.00 -35.86 -20.95
N ASN A 455 34.99 -36.56 -21.47
CA ASN A 455 33.96 -36.03 -22.36
C ASN A 455 32.61 -36.70 -22.02
N PRO A 456 31.99 -36.32 -20.89
CA PRO A 456 30.74 -36.91 -20.45
C PRO A 456 29.61 -36.64 -21.46
N GLU A 457 28.59 -37.47 -21.43
CA GLU A 457 27.39 -37.29 -22.25
C GLU A 457 26.25 -36.74 -21.39
N TYR A 458 25.72 -35.59 -21.81
CA TYR A 458 24.62 -34.90 -21.14
C TYR A 458 23.32 -35.27 -21.85
N SER A 459 22.38 -35.85 -21.11
CA SER A 459 21.10 -36.29 -21.65
C SER A 459 19.95 -35.82 -20.76
N TRP A 460 18.85 -35.46 -21.39
CA TRP A 460 17.60 -35.04 -20.75
C TRP A 460 16.42 -35.72 -21.46
N ASN A 461 15.21 -35.54 -20.94
CA ASN A 461 13.96 -36.09 -21.47
C ASN A 461 13.54 -35.45 -22.82
N ASP A 462 12.46 -35.96 -23.42
CA ASP A 462 12.10 -35.75 -24.84
C ASP A 462 11.84 -34.28 -25.27
N SER A 463 11.81 -33.33 -24.34
CA SER A 463 11.69 -31.90 -24.62
C SER A 463 13.04 -31.26 -24.96
N PRO A 464 13.21 -30.60 -26.12
CA PRO A 464 14.45 -29.91 -26.49
C PRO A 464 14.81 -28.76 -25.54
N VAL A 465 16.06 -28.27 -25.59
CA VAL A 465 16.56 -27.19 -24.71
C VAL A 465 17.20 -26.06 -25.52
N TYR A 466 17.24 -24.85 -24.97
CA TYR A 466 17.77 -23.66 -25.65
C TYR A 466 19.27 -23.46 -25.40
N ARG A 467 19.74 -23.72 -24.18
CA ARG A 467 21.16 -23.55 -23.80
C ARG A 467 21.64 -24.71 -22.94
N LEU A 468 22.89 -25.11 -23.19
CA LEU A 468 23.67 -26.01 -22.34
C LEU A 468 25.01 -25.33 -22.03
N GLN A 469 25.31 -25.16 -20.75
CA GLN A 469 26.52 -24.49 -20.25
C GLN A 469 27.22 -25.37 -19.21
N VAL A 470 28.56 -25.45 -19.29
CA VAL A 470 29.39 -26.11 -18.28
C VAL A 470 30.41 -25.11 -17.72
N GLN A 471 30.47 -24.99 -16.40
CA GLN A 471 31.30 -24.02 -15.67
C GLN A 471 32.24 -24.74 -14.69
N ASN A 472 33.51 -24.34 -14.64
CA ASN A 472 34.48 -24.86 -13.69
C ASN A 472 34.37 -24.08 -12.37
N LEU A 473 33.86 -24.72 -11.31
CA LEU A 473 33.59 -24.06 -10.03
C LEU A 473 34.87 -23.70 -9.24
N SER A 474 36.06 -24.15 -9.67
CA SER A 474 37.33 -23.72 -9.08
C SER A 474 37.86 -22.40 -9.68
N THR A 475 37.32 -21.96 -10.81
CA THR A 475 37.73 -20.72 -11.50
C THR A 475 36.56 -19.79 -11.85
N PHE A 476 35.32 -20.25 -11.65
CA PHE A 476 34.06 -19.64 -12.10
C PHE A 476 33.96 -19.40 -13.62
N GLN A 477 34.90 -19.93 -14.41
CA GLN A 477 34.88 -19.78 -15.86
C GLN A 477 33.92 -20.79 -16.50
N THR A 478 33.05 -20.30 -17.39
CA THR A 478 32.37 -21.17 -18.36
C THR A 478 33.44 -21.81 -19.25
N VAL A 479 33.45 -23.14 -19.30
CA VAL A 479 34.47 -23.93 -20.01
C VAL A 479 33.98 -24.51 -21.33
N TRP A 480 32.68 -24.67 -21.47
CA TRP A 480 32.00 -25.01 -22.72
C TRP A 480 30.56 -24.48 -22.67
N GLN A 481 30.06 -23.99 -23.79
CA GLN A 481 28.69 -23.50 -23.90
C GLN A 481 28.18 -23.63 -25.35
N ILE A 482 26.99 -24.18 -25.51
CA ILE A 482 26.25 -24.23 -26.78
C ILE A 482 24.84 -23.66 -26.60
N HIS A 483 24.39 -22.89 -27.60
CA HIS A 483 23.07 -22.26 -27.68
C HIS A 483 22.33 -22.77 -28.92
N GLY A 484 21.00 -22.74 -28.92
CA GLY A 484 20.21 -22.82 -30.14
C GLY A 484 20.57 -21.72 -31.14
N ASN A 485 20.55 -21.99 -32.46
CA ASN A 485 21.00 -20.98 -33.45
C ASN A 485 20.00 -19.81 -33.67
N ASN A 486 18.76 -19.99 -33.22
CA ASN A 486 17.64 -19.05 -33.14
C ASN A 486 16.65 -19.65 -32.11
N PHE A 487 15.62 -18.90 -31.69
CA PHE A 487 14.55 -19.41 -30.81
C PHE A 487 13.91 -20.72 -31.34
N ASP A 488 13.60 -20.79 -32.64
CA ASP A 488 13.03 -22.01 -33.26
C ASP A 488 13.98 -23.24 -33.30
N ASN A 489 15.28 -23.07 -33.01
CA ASN A 489 16.32 -24.08 -33.26
C ASN A 489 16.93 -24.58 -31.96
N THR A 490 16.31 -25.59 -31.38
CA THR A 490 16.67 -26.17 -30.09
C THR A 490 17.71 -27.29 -30.18
N ILE A 491 18.36 -27.55 -29.05
CA ILE A 491 19.35 -28.60 -28.84
C ILE A 491 18.62 -29.89 -28.43
N PHE A 492 18.99 -31.01 -29.03
CA PHE A 492 18.40 -32.33 -28.75
C PHE A 492 19.32 -33.20 -27.91
N SER A 493 18.73 -33.93 -26.95
CA SER A 493 19.37 -34.98 -26.17
C SER A 493 19.74 -36.18 -27.04
N PRO A 494 20.88 -36.87 -26.82
CA PRO A 494 21.97 -36.53 -25.90
C PRO A 494 23.06 -35.67 -26.59
N VAL A 495 23.90 -35.01 -25.79
CA VAL A 495 25.06 -34.23 -26.27
C VAL A 495 26.33 -34.56 -25.49
N THR A 496 27.36 -35.03 -26.18
CA THR A 496 28.70 -35.22 -25.60
C THR A 496 29.42 -33.88 -25.41
N HIS A 497 30.09 -33.70 -24.26
CA HIS A 497 30.90 -32.51 -23.95
C HIS A 497 31.90 -32.15 -25.06
N GLY A 498 32.10 -30.85 -25.31
CA GLY A 498 33.07 -30.35 -26.28
C GLY A 498 32.71 -30.60 -27.75
N THR A 499 31.53 -31.16 -28.03
CA THR A 499 30.99 -31.29 -29.39
C THR A 499 30.10 -30.10 -29.75
N LEU A 500 29.68 -30.04 -31.02
CA LEU A 500 28.71 -29.05 -31.51
C LEU A 500 27.57 -29.75 -32.25
N PRO A 501 26.39 -29.93 -31.61
CA PRO A 501 25.20 -30.48 -32.25
C PRO A 501 24.75 -29.70 -33.49
N ALA A 502 24.06 -30.40 -34.40
CA ALA A 502 23.38 -29.73 -35.51
C ALA A 502 22.40 -28.67 -34.98
N ASN A 503 22.24 -27.59 -35.73
CA ASN A 503 21.39 -26.43 -35.40
C ASN A 503 21.78 -25.63 -34.13
N SER A 504 22.91 -25.91 -33.50
CA SER A 504 23.42 -25.13 -32.36
C SER A 504 24.65 -24.27 -32.71
N ILE A 505 24.96 -23.27 -31.88
CA ILE A 505 26.12 -22.38 -31.97
C ILE A 505 26.97 -22.56 -30.71
N GLN A 506 28.27 -22.76 -30.88
CA GLN A 506 29.21 -22.76 -29.76
C GLN A 506 29.61 -21.32 -29.40
N THR A 507 29.23 -20.87 -28.21
CA THR A 507 29.62 -19.54 -27.69
C THR A 507 30.90 -19.60 -26.86
N ASN A 508 31.24 -20.75 -26.26
CA ASN A 508 32.47 -20.93 -25.48
C ASN A 508 33.02 -22.37 -25.53
N LEU A 509 34.35 -22.51 -25.48
CA LEU A 509 35.09 -23.77 -25.40
C LEU A 509 36.55 -23.49 -24.97
N THR A 510 36.83 -23.48 -23.66
CA THR A 510 38.20 -23.40 -23.11
C THR A 510 38.73 -24.75 -22.64
N GLU A 511 37.86 -25.66 -22.19
CA GLU A 511 38.23 -27.06 -21.86
C GLU A 511 37.53 -28.03 -22.84
N PRO A 512 38.17 -28.41 -23.96
CA PRO A 512 37.60 -29.38 -24.92
C PRO A 512 37.58 -30.83 -24.42
N THR A 513 38.18 -31.06 -23.24
CA THR A 513 38.05 -32.26 -22.42
C THR A 513 38.12 -31.78 -20.97
N LEU A 514 37.25 -32.27 -20.08
CA LEU A 514 37.23 -31.86 -18.68
C LEU A 514 38.46 -32.38 -17.90
N THR A 515 38.81 -31.67 -16.83
CA THR A 515 39.95 -31.99 -15.96
C THR A 515 39.55 -32.93 -14.82
N PRO A 516 40.15 -34.13 -14.70
CA PRO A 516 39.86 -35.07 -13.61
C PRO A 516 39.98 -34.46 -12.20
N GLY A 517 39.02 -34.78 -11.34
CA GLY A 517 38.94 -34.34 -9.94
C GLY A 517 38.43 -32.91 -9.72
N GLN A 518 38.38 -32.06 -10.76
CA GLN A 518 37.77 -30.73 -10.67
C GLN A 518 36.25 -30.82 -10.48
N LEU A 519 35.65 -29.77 -9.93
CA LEU A 519 34.20 -29.63 -9.77
C LEU A 519 33.64 -28.77 -10.89
N TYR A 520 32.64 -29.27 -11.60
CA TYR A 520 31.94 -28.54 -12.65
C TYR A 520 30.45 -28.46 -12.33
N ARG A 521 29.86 -27.34 -12.72
CA ARG A 521 28.41 -27.11 -12.74
C ARG A 521 27.92 -27.16 -14.18
N ILE A 522 26.83 -27.89 -14.40
CA ILE A 522 26.06 -27.83 -15.64
C ILE A 522 24.85 -26.94 -15.40
N TRP A 523 24.51 -26.11 -16.38
CA TRP A 523 23.24 -25.42 -16.48
C TRP A 523 22.58 -25.84 -17.78
N ILE A 524 21.31 -26.22 -17.73
CA ILE A 524 20.45 -26.43 -18.90
C ILE A 524 19.28 -25.47 -18.80
N GLU A 525 19.09 -24.63 -19.81
CA GLU A 525 17.94 -23.75 -19.94
C GLU A 525 17.04 -24.27 -21.07
N ARG A 526 15.77 -24.54 -20.77
CA ARG A 526 14.71 -24.72 -21.77
C ARG A 526 13.97 -23.40 -21.95
N ASP A 527 13.54 -23.13 -23.19
CA ASP A 527 12.65 -22.00 -23.49
C ASP A 527 11.27 -22.32 -22.90
N GLY A 528 10.87 -21.63 -21.85
CA GLY A 528 9.64 -21.92 -21.12
C GLY A 528 8.44 -21.33 -21.85
N ASN A 529 7.64 -22.19 -22.50
CA ASN A 529 6.36 -21.82 -23.11
C ASN A 529 5.25 -21.51 -22.08
N GLY A 530 5.61 -21.06 -20.88
CA GLY A 530 4.68 -20.47 -19.91
C GLY A 530 4.47 -18.98 -20.17
N PRO A 531 3.37 -18.36 -19.71
CA PRO A 531 2.97 -17.01 -20.08
C PRO A 531 4.02 -15.92 -19.78
N PHE A 532 4.90 -16.15 -18.80
CA PHE A 532 5.91 -15.18 -18.35
C PHE A 532 7.25 -15.25 -19.10
N GLY A 533 7.44 -16.16 -20.07
CA GLY A 533 8.67 -16.25 -20.87
C GLY A 533 9.95 -16.56 -20.09
N GLY A 534 9.82 -17.23 -18.94
CA GLY A 534 10.94 -17.63 -18.09
C GLY A 534 11.69 -18.85 -18.64
N TYR A 535 13.00 -18.95 -18.34
CA TYR A 535 13.80 -20.12 -18.71
C TYR A 535 13.73 -21.17 -17.59
N GLU A 536 13.12 -22.33 -17.87
CA GLU A 536 13.24 -23.50 -17.00
C GLU A 536 14.72 -23.91 -16.94
N THR A 537 15.33 -23.77 -15.76
CA THR A 537 16.78 -23.88 -15.59
C THR A 537 17.13 -25.00 -14.61
N GLU A 538 17.73 -26.08 -15.11
CA GLU A 538 18.22 -27.18 -14.26
C GLU A 538 19.73 -27.09 -14.04
N VAL A 539 20.17 -27.38 -12.82
CA VAL A 539 21.56 -27.23 -12.37
C VAL A 539 22.05 -28.51 -11.71
N ARG A 540 23.16 -29.09 -12.19
CA ARG A 540 23.81 -30.25 -11.57
C ARG A 540 25.33 -30.08 -11.44
N ASP A 541 25.85 -30.35 -10.24
CA ASP A 541 27.29 -30.33 -9.93
C ASP A 541 27.90 -31.74 -9.99
N PHE A 542 29.06 -31.90 -10.64
CA PHE A 542 29.72 -33.19 -10.81
C PHE A 542 31.26 -33.11 -10.83
N ARG A 543 31.91 -34.27 -10.68
CA ARG A 543 33.36 -34.43 -10.79
C ARG A 543 33.74 -35.58 -11.74
N PRO A 544 34.42 -35.30 -12.88
CA PRO A 544 35.16 -36.29 -13.63
C PRO A 544 36.13 -37.09 -12.75
N GLN A 545 36.18 -38.41 -12.92
CA GLN A 545 37.11 -39.32 -12.22
C GLN A 545 38.33 -39.69 -13.08
#